data_AF-A0A0H4PAA4-F1
#
_entry.id   AF-A0A0H4PAA4-F1
#
_cell.length_a   1.000
_cell.length_b   1.000
_cell.length_c   1.000
_cell.angle_alpha   90.00
_cell.angle_beta   90.00
_cell.angle_gamma   90.00
#
_symmetry.space_group_name_H-M   'P 1'
#
loop_
_entity.id
_entity.type
_entity.pdbx_description
1 polymer ?
#
loop_
_entity_poly.entity_id
_entity_poly.type
_entity_poly.pdbx_seq_one_letter_code
_entity_poly.pdbx_strand_id
1 'polypeptide(L)'
;MSLDEYYQTFVTYGGLEELSSYEKLSEGEETINGLKGKWFECKYKDRGIFVTNLIYLIPKGDKIFMLTSFSSTEKYPKYKDNFLGMIKSFEAM
;
A
#
# COMPACT_ATOMS: atom_id res chain seq x y z
N MET A 1 7.70 -17.01 -4.75
CA MET A 1 7.60 -16.19 -3.54
C MET A 1 6.13 -15.85 -3.33
N SER A 2 5.59 -16.08 -2.14
CA SER A 2 4.19 -15.80 -1.79
C SER A 2 3.95 -14.30 -1.61
N LEU A 3 2.69 -13.88 -1.63
CA LEU A 3 2.30 -12.48 -1.40
C LEU A 3 2.77 -11.98 -0.03
N ASP A 4 2.75 -12.84 0.98
CA ASP A 4 3.26 -12.52 2.32
C ASP A 4 4.77 -12.38 2.35
N GLU A 5 5.50 -13.25 1.65
CA GLU A 5 6.97 -13.14 1.55
C GLU A 5 7.38 -11.83 0.88
N TYR A 6 6.67 -11.41 -0.17
CA TYR A 6 6.93 -10.12 -0.80
C TYR A 6 6.55 -8.94 0.08
N TYR A 7 5.42 -9.00 0.79
CA TYR A 7 5.05 -7.99 1.77
C TYR A 7 6.15 -7.84 2.83
N GLN A 8 6.61 -8.95 3.40
CA GLN A 8 7.67 -8.93 4.41
C GLN A 8 8.98 -8.40 3.83
N THR A 9 9.33 -8.82 2.62
CA THR A 9 10.52 -8.32 1.90
C THR A 9 10.42 -6.82 1.69
N PHE A 10 9.27 -6.30 1.27
CA PHE A 10 9.09 -4.87 1.05
C PHE A 10 9.11 -4.06 2.35
N VAL A 11 8.43 -4.51 3.41
CA VAL A 11 8.46 -3.82 4.71
C VAL A 11 9.86 -3.82 5.31
N THR A 12 10.55 -4.98 5.27
CA THR A 12 11.88 -5.16 5.85
C THR A 12 12.97 -4.49 5.02
N TYR A 13 13.09 -4.82 3.73
CA TYR A 13 14.15 -4.29 2.87
C TYR A 13 13.83 -2.91 2.29
N GLY A 14 12.56 -2.52 2.20
CA GLY A 14 12.17 -1.16 1.83
C GLY A 14 12.42 -0.15 2.95
N GLY A 15 12.82 -0.60 4.14
CA GLY A 15 13.19 0.26 5.27
C GLY A 15 12.02 1.10 5.79
N LEU A 16 10.77 0.66 5.56
CA LEU A 16 9.60 1.42 6.00
C LEU A 16 9.56 1.57 7.52
N GLU A 17 9.95 0.52 8.24
CA GLU A 17 9.98 0.51 9.71
C GLU A 17 11.10 1.40 10.28
N GLU A 18 12.09 1.77 9.46
CA GLU A 18 13.18 2.68 9.84
C GLU A 18 12.78 4.16 9.69
N LEU A 19 11.62 4.44 9.07
CA LEU A 19 11.14 5.80 8.89
C LEU A 19 10.75 6.43 10.23
N SER A 20 11.07 7.72 10.38
CA SER A 20 10.75 8.49 11.59
C SER A 20 9.25 8.42 11.88
N SER A 21 8.90 8.04 13.11
CA SER A 21 7.50 7.94 13.56
C SER A 21 6.66 7.00 12.70
N TYR A 22 7.28 5.94 12.16
CA TYR A 22 6.56 4.89 11.45
C TYR A 22 5.50 4.24 12.34
N GLU A 23 4.30 4.08 11.79
CA GLU A 23 3.18 3.41 12.40
C GLU A 23 2.40 2.68 11.31
N LYS A 24 2.20 1.37 11.46
CA LYS A 24 1.25 0.62 10.63
C LYS A 24 -0.17 0.89 11.12
N LEU A 25 -1.01 1.47 10.26
CA LEU A 25 -2.38 1.85 10.60
C LEU A 25 -3.38 0.72 10.35
N SER A 26 -3.33 0.12 9.16
CA SER A 26 -4.24 -0.96 8.79
C SER A 26 -3.66 -1.82 7.68
N GLU A 27 -4.16 -3.06 7.53
CA GLU A 27 -3.83 -3.93 6.41
C GLU A 27 -5.00 -4.85 6.07
N GLY A 28 -4.97 -5.43 4.88
CA GLY A 28 -5.99 -6.37 4.45
C GLY A 28 -5.66 -7.03 3.12
N GLU A 29 -6.56 -7.89 2.69
CA GLU A 29 -6.52 -8.56 1.39
C GLU A 29 -7.83 -8.28 0.66
N GLU A 30 -7.76 -8.16 -0.65
CA GLU A 30 -8.95 -8.10 -1.48
C GLU A 30 -8.65 -8.66 -2.88
N THR A 31 -9.71 -9.07 -3.59
CA THR A 31 -9.61 -9.50 -4.98
C THR A 31 -10.16 -8.40 -5.87
N ILE A 32 -9.31 -7.82 -6.72
CA ILE A 32 -9.70 -6.81 -7.72
C ILE A 32 -9.46 -7.40 -9.10
N ASN A 33 -10.51 -7.41 -9.93
CA ASN A 33 -10.44 -7.91 -11.31
C ASN A 33 -9.85 -9.33 -11.43
N GLY A 34 -10.21 -10.19 -10.48
CA GLY A 34 -9.75 -11.59 -10.41
C GLY A 34 -8.34 -11.77 -9.83
N LEU A 35 -7.62 -10.69 -9.51
CA LEU A 35 -6.29 -10.74 -8.91
C LEU A 35 -6.40 -10.53 -7.40
N LYS A 36 -5.91 -11.51 -6.63
CA LYS A 36 -5.80 -11.40 -5.17
C LYS A 36 -4.62 -10.50 -4.82
N GLY A 37 -4.90 -9.37 -4.18
CA GLY A 37 -3.90 -8.43 -3.69
C GLY A 37 -3.90 -8.31 -2.17
N LYS A 38 -2.80 -7.76 -1.66
CA LYS A 38 -2.63 -7.39 -0.24
C LYS A 38 -2.34 -5.91 -0.17
N TRP A 39 -2.98 -5.21 0.74
CA TRP A 39 -2.75 -3.80 0.95
C TRP A 39 -2.44 -3.51 2.40
N PHE A 40 -1.71 -2.43 2.62
CA PHE A 40 -1.48 -1.92 3.95
C PHE A 40 -1.26 -0.42 3.92
N GLU A 41 -1.46 0.16 5.08
CA GLU A 41 -1.43 1.57 5.30
C GLU A 41 -0.46 1.85 6.43
N CYS A 42 0.44 2.79 6.20
CA CYS A 42 1.36 3.27 7.22
C CYS A 42 1.38 4.80 7.28
N LYS A 43 1.77 5.32 8.43
CA LYS A 43 2.02 6.72 8.67
C LYS A 43 3.47 6.87 9.08
N TYR A 44 4.13 7.91 8.59
CA TYR A 44 5.47 8.28 9.01
C TYR A 44 5.68 9.78 8.81
N LYS A 45 6.79 10.29 9.34
CA LYS A 45 7.17 11.70 9.22
C LYS A 45 8.27 11.86 8.17
N ASP A 46 7.98 12.63 7.12
CA ASP A 46 8.95 13.02 6.10
C ASP A 46 9.13 14.53 6.10
N ARG A 47 10.38 14.99 6.21
CA ARG A 47 10.76 16.43 6.26
C ARG A 47 9.89 17.28 7.20
N GLY A 48 9.46 16.73 8.33
CA GLY A 48 8.65 17.44 9.32
C GLY A 48 7.14 17.24 9.19
N ILE A 49 6.65 16.61 8.12
CA ILE A 49 5.23 16.46 7.81
C ILE A 49 4.81 15.00 7.97
N PHE A 50 3.63 14.76 8.56
CA PHE A 50 3.04 13.43 8.58
C PHE A 50 2.48 13.07 7.21
N VAL A 51 2.95 11.96 6.69
CA VAL A 51 2.50 11.35 5.44
C VAL A 51 1.83 10.03 5.78
N THR A 52 0.64 9.82 5.25
CA THR A 52 0.00 8.51 5.20
C THR A 52 0.26 7.91 3.83
N ASN A 53 0.86 6.73 3.81
CA ASN A 53 1.11 5.95 2.61
C ASN A 53 0.17 4.74 2.60
N LEU A 54 -0.53 4.55 1.49
CA LEU A 54 -1.34 3.37 1.21
C LEU A 54 -0.67 2.59 0.08
N ILE A 55 -0.34 1.33 0.34
CA ILE A 55 0.39 0.46 -0.56
C ILE A 55 -0.49 -0.75 -0.90
N TYR A 56 -0.56 -1.09 -2.18
CA TYR A 56 -1.30 -2.23 -2.71
C TYR A 56 -0.35 -3.09 -3.55
N LEU A 57 -0.26 -4.37 -3.21
CA LEU A 57 0.61 -5.35 -3.84
C LEU A 57 -0.24 -6.37 -4.61
N ILE A 58 0.08 -6.57 -5.88
CA ILE A 58 -0.62 -7.50 -6.79
C ILE A 58 0.39 -8.47 -7.39
N PRO A 59 0.31 -9.78 -7.06
CA PRO A 59 1.08 -10.79 -7.76
C PRO A 59 0.42 -11.10 -9.11
N LYS A 60 1.23 -11.15 -10.18
CA LYS A 60 0.79 -11.60 -11.50
C LYS A 60 1.95 -12.31 -12.21
N GLY A 61 1.81 -13.63 -12.36
CA GLY A 61 2.87 -14.49 -12.88
C GLY A 61 4.08 -14.50 -11.94
N ASP A 62 5.25 -14.16 -12.46
CA ASP A 62 6.52 -14.05 -11.74
C ASP A 62 6.80 -12.65 -11.19
N LYS A 63 5.87 -11.70 -11.37
CA LYS A 63 6.03 -10.29 -10.99
C LYS A 63 5.09 -9.90 -9.87
N ILE A 64 5.51 -8.86 -9.13
CA ILE A 64 4.63 -8.08 -8.27
C ILE A 64 4.52 -6.66 -8.82
N PHE A 65 3.28 -6.21 -8.94
CA PHE A 65 2.94 -4.82 -9.17
C PHE A 65 2.66 -4.18 -7.82
N MET A 66 3.27 -3.02 -7.60
CA MET A 66 3.04 -2.21 -6.42
C MET A 66 2.41 -0.90 -6.86
N LEU A 67 1.30 -0.55 -6.23
CA LEU A 67 0.70 0.77 -6.32
C LEU A 67 0.80 1.44 -4.95
N THR A 68 1.23 2.69 -4.94
CA THR A 68 1.41 3.47 -3.71
C THR A 68 0.77 4.83 -3.89
N SER A 69 0.15 5.32 -2.83
CA SER A 69 -0.40 6.67 -2.77
C SER A 69 -0.01 7.32 -1.46
N PHE A 70 0.41 8.57 -1.53
CA PHE A 70 0.75 9.39 -0.38
C PHE A 70 -0.32 10.45 -0.18
N SER A 71 -0.77 10.62 1.05
CA SER A 71 -1.77 11.63 1.39
C SER A 71 -1.53 12.21 2.78
N SER A 72 -2.09 13.39 3.01
CA SER A 72 -2.26 13.94 4.36
C SER A 72 -3.68 13.59 4.81
N THR A 73 -3.81 12.55 5.62
CA THR A 73 -5.10 12.00 6.08
C THR A 73 -6.00 13.04 6.75
N GLU A 74 -5.41 13.97 7.49
CA GLU A 74 -6.13 15.09 8.13
C GLU A 74 -6.85 15.98 7.10
N LYS A 75 -6.28 16.13 5.91
CA LYS A 75 -6.82 16.99 4.85
C LYS A 75 -7.72 16.23 3.88
N TYR A 76 -7.59 14.91 3.81
CA TYR A 76 -8.28 14.11 2.80
C TYR A 76 -8.69 12.73 3.31
N PRO A 77 -9.79 12.63 4.10
CA PRO A 77 -10.20 11.37 4.74
C PRO A 77 -10.72 10.30 3.74
N LYS A 78 -11.08 10.68 2.51
CA LYS A 78 -11.58 9.76 1.47
C LYS A 78 -10.47 9.16 0.58
N TYR A 79 -9.19 9.45 0.86
CA TYR A 79 -8.05 8.96 0.08
C TYR A 79 -8.06 7.45 -0.16
N LYS A 80 -8.38 6.65 0.87
CA LYS A 80 -8.36 5.19 0.78
C LYS A 80 -9.42 4.67 -0.19
N ASP A 81 -10.66 5.12 -0.04
CA ASP A 81 -11.75 4.72 -0.93
C ASP A 81 -11.48 5.14 -2.37
N ASN A 82 -10.91 6.33 -2.58
CA ASN A 82 -10.59 6.82 -3.92
C ASN A 82 -9.41 6.07 -4.55
N PHE A 83 -8.39 5.73 -3.76
CA PHE A 83 -7.27 4.91 -4.22
C PHE A 83 -7.72 3.50 -4.60
N LEU A 84 -8.52 2.85 -3.74
CA LEU A 84 -9.08 1.54 -4.05
C LEU A 84 -10.06 1.58 -5.23
N GLY A 85 -10.85 2.66 -5.36
CA GLY A 85 -11.70 2.91 -6.52
C GLY A 85 -10.90 3.04 -7.82
N MET A 86 -9.79 3.77 -7.79
CA MET A 86 -8.86 3.87 -8.92
C MET A 86 -8.26 2.50 -9.26
N ILE A 87 -7.81 1.70 -8.28
CA ILE A 87 -7.27 0.36 -8.54
C ILE A 87 -8.33 -0.53 -9.19
N LYS A 88 -9.58 -0.47 -8.71
CA LYS A 88 -10.71 -1.21 -9.28
C LYS A 88 -11.03 -0.80 -10.72
N SER A 89 -10.74 0.45 -11.10
CA SER A 89 -10.95 0.94 -12.48
C SER A 89 -9.91 0.47 -13.49
N PHE A 90 -8.78 -0.11 -13.06
CA PHE A 90 -7.85 -0.69 -14.03
C PHE A 90 -8.50 -1.90 -14.69
N GLU A 91 -8.67 -1.86 -16.01
CA GLU A 91 -9.00 -3.07 -16.77
C GLU A 91 -7.97 -4.16 -16.43
N ALA A 92 -8.43 -5.41 -16.35
CA ALA A 92 -7.55 -6.54 -16.11
C ALA A 92 -6.45 -6.55 -17.19
N MET A 93 -5.27 -6.02 -16.87
CA MET A 93 -4.09 -6.11 -17.72
C MET A 93 -3.75 -7.57 -17.98
#